data_AF-A0A2W4U1J2-F1
#
_entry.id   AF-A0A2W4U1J2-F1
#
_cell.length_a   1.000
_cell.length_b   1.000
_cell.length_c   1.000
_cell.angle_alpha   90.00
_cell.angle_beta   90.00
_cell.angle_gamma   90.00
#
_symmetry.space_group_name_H-M   'P 1'
#
loop_
_entity.id
_entity.type
_entity.pdbx_description
1 polymer ?
#
loop_
_entity_poly.entity_id
_entity_poly.type
_entity_poly.pdbx_seq_one_letter_code
_entity_poly.pdbx_strand_id
1 'polypeptide(L)'
;MANISTILFTSLVTFLNFYLAILFVRILLSWFPNIDWSNPFFSAIAQLTDPYLNLFRSVIPPIGGLDLSAILAIILLQVLASVVGSLGSTITAMVYNASLG
;
A
#
# COMPACT_ATOMS: atom_id res chain seq x y z
N MET A 1 -17.39 -22.70 -6.18
CA MET A 1 -17.23 -22.60 -4.71
C MET A 1 -16.00 -21.74 -4.45
N ALA A 2 -16.01 -20.85 -3.45
CA ALA A 2 -14.82 -20.05 -3.14
C ALA A 2 -13.74 -20.95 -2.53
N ASN A 3 -12.66 -21.16 -3.27
CA ASN A 3 -11.56 -22.01 -2.83
C ASN A 3 -10.77 -21.28 -1.73
N ILE A 4 -10.29 -22.02 -0.72
CA ILE A 4 -9.55 -21.45 0.42
C ILE A 4 -8.34 -20.63 -0.07
N SER A 5 -7.62 -21.13 -1.09
CA SER A 5 -6.53 -20.41 -1.73
C SER A 5 -6.98 -19.06 -2.29
N THR A 6 -8.10 -19.02 -3.01
CA THR A 6 -8.66 -17.79 -3.58
C THR A 6 -9.02 -16.76 -2.51
N ILE A 7 -9.60 -17.20 -1.39
CA ILE A 7 -9.96 -16.30 -0.28
C ILE A 7 -8.70 -15.69 0.36
N LEU A 8 -7.66 -16.49 0.57
CA LEU A 8 -6.39 -16.01 1.12
C LEU A 8 -5.73 -14.97 0.21
N PHE A 9 -5.63 -15.25 -1.09
CA PHE A 9 -5.06 -14.31 -2.06
C PHE A 9 -5.87 -13.01 -2.14
N THR A 10 -7.19 -13.11 -2.22
CA THR A 10 -8.06 -11.93 -2.32
C THR A 10 -7.97 -11.06 -1.06
N SER A 11 -7.90 -11.67 0.12
CA SER A 11 -7.75 -10.96 1.39
C SER A 11 -6.42 -10.22 1.48
N LEU A 12 -5.32 -10.85 1.07
CA LEU A 12 -3.99 -10.24 1.02
C LEU A 12 -3.95 -9.04 0.04
N VAL A 13 -4.50 -9.22 -1.16
CA VAL A 13 -4.58 -8.15 -2.16
C VAL A 13 -5.41 -6.97 -1.64
N THR A 14 -6.53 -7.25 -0.98
CA THR A 14 -7.39 -6.20 -0.40
C THR A 14 -6.66 -5.44 0.71
N PHE A 15 -5.94 -6.15 1.58
CA PHE A 15 -5.13 -5.52 2.62
C PHE A 15 -4.05 -4.61 2.05
N LEU A 16 -3.32 -5.06 1.02
CA LEU A 16 -2.29 -4.26 0.36
C LEU A 16 -2.87 -2.99 -0.27
N ASN A 17 -4.03 -3.09 -0.92
CA ASN A 17 -4.72 -1.94 -1.50
C ASN A 17 -5.20 -0.95 -0.42
N PHE A 18 -5.67 -1.45 0.72
CA PHE A 18 -6.06 -0.60 1.84
C PHE A 18 -4.85 0.14 2.45
N TYR A 19 -3.74 -0.56 2.64
CA TYR A 19 -2.49 0.05 3.09
C TYR A 19 -1.96 1.12 2.11
N LEU A 20 -2.05 0.83 0.81
CA LEU A 20 -1.78 1.79 -0.27
C LEU A 20 -2.62 3.06 -0.15
N ALA A 21 -3.92 2.92 0.11
CA ALA A 21 -4.82 4.06 0.28
C ALA A 21 -4.41 4.92 1.48
N ILE A 22 -4.02 4.31 2.61
CA ILE A 22 -3.52 5.05 3.78
C ILE A 22 -2.24 5.81 3.46
N LEU A 23 -1.28 5.16 2.77
CA LEU A 23 -0.05 5.82 2.32
C LEU A 23 -0.33 6.98 1.36
N PHE A 24 -1.26 6.80 0.44
CA PHE A 24 -1.69 7.86 -0.47
C PHE A 24 -2.25 9.06 0.32
N VAL A 25 -3.12 8.81 1.30
CA VAL A 25 -3.65 9.86 2.20
C VAL A 25 -2.52 10.53 2.99
N ARG A 26 -1.57 9.79 3.57
CA ARG A 26 -0.41 10.34 4.29
C ARG A 26 0.35 11.36 3.45
N ILE A 27 0.49 11.09 2.16
CA ILE A 27 1.26 11.90 1.21
C ILE A 27 0.48 13.11 0.74
N LEU A 28 -0.81 12.96 0.48
CA LEU A 28 -1.68 14.11 0.24
C LEU A 28 -1.65 15.05 1.44
N LEU A 29 -1.75 14.51 2.67
CA LEU A 29 -1.70 15.30 3.90
C LEU A 29 -0.35 15.97 4.12
N SER A 30 0.78 15.38 3.69
CA SER A 30 2.09 16.00 3.82
C SER A 30 2.29 17.20 2.90
N TRP A 31 1.49 17.33 1.83
CA TRP A 31 1.49 18.51 0.97
C TRP A 31 0.75 19.71 1.58
N PHE A 32 -0.06 19.49 2.62
CA PHE A 32 -0.77 20.55 3.33
C PHE A 32 0.06 20.99 4.56
N PRO A 33 0.70 22.17 4.52
CA PRO A 33 1.55 22.64 5.62
C PRO A 33 0.79 22.97 6.92
N ASN A 34 -0.54 23.09 6.87
CA ASN A 34 -1.40 23.41 8.01
C ASN A 34 -2.06 22.19 8.69
N ILE A 35 -1.63 20.96 8.38
CA ILE A 35 -2.15 19.77 9.05
C ILE A 35 -1.58 19.65 10.46
N ASP A 36 -2.48 19.54 11.44
CA ASP A 36 -2.12 19.28 12.83
C ASP A 36 -1.84 17.79 13.06
N TRP A 37 -0.58 17.39 12.93
CA TRP A 37 -0.13 16.02 13.18
C TRP A 37 -0.28 15.57 14.65
N SER A 38 -0.64 16.47 15.57
CA SER A 38 -0.95 16.10 16.96
C SER A 38 -2.34 15.48 17.12
N ASN A 39 -3.22 15.65 16.12
CA ASN A 39 -4.54 15.03 16.12
C ASN A 39 -4.41 13.48 16.13
N PRO A 40 -5.16 12.77 16.99
CA PRO A 40 -5.11 11.30 17.07
C PRO A 40 -5.29 10.59 15.73
N PHE A 41 -6.12 11.13 14.83
CA PHE A 41 -6.38 10.53 13.53
C PHE A 41 -5.15 10.61 12.60
N PHE A 42 -4.53 11.78 12.50
CA PHE A 42 -3.35 11.98 11.65
C PHE A 42 -2.09 11.32 12.25
N SER A 43 -1.98 11.33 13.59
CA SER A 43 -0.95 10.61 14.33
C SER A 43 -1.00 9.10 14.07
N ALA A 44 -2.20 8.49 14.05
CA ALA A 44 -2.35 7.07 13.73
C ALA A 44 -1.88 6.73 12.30
N ILE A 45 -2.23 7.57 11.33
CA ILE A 45 -1.78 7.41 9.94
C ILE A 45 -0.24 7.52 9.86
N ALA A 46 0.35 8.51 10.53
CA ALA A 46 1.80 8.66 10.59
C ALA A 46 2.46 7.43 11.21
N GLN A 47 2.00 6.95 12.36
CA GLN A 47 2.56 5.76 13.02
C GLN A 47 2.48 4.49 12.16
N LEU A 48 1.42 4.32 11.35
CA LEU A 48 1.26 3.18 10.44
C LEU A 48 2.16 3.26 9.19
N THR A 49 2.48 4.47 8.75
CA THR A 49 3.19 4.70 7.48
C THR A 49 4.66 5.04 7.67
N ASP A 50 5.04 5.62 8.81
CA ASP A 50 6.40 6.06 9.13
C ASP A 50 7.43 4.91 9.14
N PRO A 51 7.16 3.69 9.66
CA PRO A 51 8.10 2.58 9.58
C PRO A 51 8.46 2.24 8.13
N TYR A 52 7.47 2.27 7.23
CA TYR A 52 7.66 2.00 5.81
C TYR A 52 8.39 3.16 5.13
N LEU A 53 7.96 4.40 5.36
CA LEU A 53 8.60 5.59 4.78
C LEU A 53 10.03 5.79 5.28
N ASN A 54 10.34 5.45 6.53
CA ASN A 54 11.69 5.55 7.09
C ASN A 54 12.70 4.65 6.39
N LEU A 55 12.26 3.52 5.81
CA LEU A 55 13.12 2.67 4.96
C LEU A 55 13.59 3.43 3.70
N PHE A 56 12.73 4.29 3.14
CA PHE A 56 13.02 5.08 1.94
C PHE A 56 13.67 6.44 2.25
N ARG A 57 13.38 7.04 3.42
CA ARG A 57 13.99 8.30 3.88
C ARG A 57 15.49 8.16 4.14
N SER A 58 15.99 6.96 4.42
CA SER A 58 17.43 6.72 4.53
C SER A 58 18.17 6.85 3.20
N VAL A 59 17.46 6.70 2.07
CA VAL A 59 18.04 6.82 0.72
C VAL A 59 17.87 8.23 0.16
N ILE A 60 16.76 8.91 0.49
CA ILE A 60 16.44 10.24 -0.03
C ILE A 60 16.05 11.16 1.12
N PRO A 61 16.92 12.12 1.52
CA PRO A 61 16.57 13.09 2.54
C PRO A 61 15.41 13.99 2.07
N PRO A 62 14.49 14.38 2.97
CA PRO A 62 13.36 15.25 2.62
C PRO A 62 13.87 16.64 2.22
N ILE A 63 13.58 17.07 0.98
CA ILE A 63 13.97 18.40 0.49
C ILE A 63 12.77 19.35 0.63
N GLY A 64 12.91 20.35 1.49
CA GLY A 64 11.95 21.46 1.59
C GLY A 64 10.58 21.11 2.19
N GLY A 65 10.50 20.10 3.06
CA GLY A 65 9.23 19.64 3.66
C GLY A 65 8.37 18.77 2.72
N LEU A 66 8.74 18.67 1.44
CA LEU A 66 8.17 17.74 0.48
C LEU A 66 8.95 16.44 0.52
N ASP A 67 8.26 15.38 0.93
CA ASP A 67 8.86 14.06 1.08
C ASP A 67 8.87 13.35 -0.29
N LEU A 68 9.88 13.65 -1.12
CA LEU A 68 10.09 12.99 -2.43
C LEU A 68 10.23 11.46 -2.29
N SER A 69 10.70 11.00 -1.11
CA SER A 69 10.72 9.58 -0.73
C SER A 69 9.33 8.95 -0.82
N ALA A 70 8.27 9.73 -0.56
CA ALA A 70 6.91 9.25 -0.50
C ALA A 70 6.28 9.06 -1.89
N ILE A 71 6.65 9.88 -2.87
CA ILE A 71 6.27 9.66 -4.28
C ILE A 71 6.88 8.34 -4.78
N LEU A 72 8.16 8.11 -4.50
CA LEU A 72 8.84 6.89 -4.90
C LEU A 72 8.23 5.65 -4.20
N ALA A 73 7.87 5.79 -2.93
CA ALA A 73 7.15 4.79 -2.17
C ALA A 73 5.77 4.44 -2.77
N ILE A 74 4.98 5.44 -3.21
CA ILE A 74 3.69 5.20 -3.90
C ILE A 74 3.91 4.41 -5.18
N ILE A 75 4.84 4.85 -6.04
CA ILE A 75 5.08 4.21 -7.34
C ILE A 75 5.49 2.76 -7.14
N LEU A 76 6.41 2.51 -6.22
CA LEU A 76 6.91 1.16 -5.93
C LEU A 76 5.80 0.27 -5.36
N LEU A 77 4.97 0.82 -4.47
CA LEU A 77 3.86 0.08 -3.87
C LEU A 77 2.71 -0.16 -4.88
N GLN A 78 2.44 0.75 -5.80
CA GLN A 78 1.48 0.56 -6.89
C GLN A 78 1.91 -0.54 -7.86
N VAL A 79 3.20 -0.57 -8.22
CA VAL A 79 3.76 -1.63 -9.06
C VAL A 79 3.65 -2.97 -8.33
N LEU A 80 4.02 -3.04 -7.05
CA LEU A 80 3.85 -4.23 -6.22
C LEU A 80 2.41 -4.72 -6.17
N ALA A 81 1.44 -3.85 -5.90
CA ALA A 81 0.03 -4.24 -5.83
C ALA A 81 -0.50 -4.72 -7.18
N SER A 82 -0.09 -4.09 -8.28
CA SER A 82 -0.48 -4.49 -9.63
C SER A 82 0.09 -5.87 -10.00
N VAL A 83 1.36 -6.12 -9.69
CA VAL A 83 2.02 -7.42 -9.90
C VAL A 83 1.33 -8.49 -9.05
N VAL A 84 1.16 -8.26 -7.75
CA VAL A 84 0.53 -9.22 -6.83
C VAL A 84 -0.93 -9.51 -7.24
N GLY A 85 -1.68 -8.49 -7.67
CA GLY A 85 -3.04 -8.66 -8.17
C GLY A 85 -3.12 -9.52 -9.44
N SER A 86 -2.22 -9.28 -10.40
CA SER A 86 -2.15 -10.05 -11.66
C SER A 86 -1.76 -11.52 -11.43
N LEU A 87 -0.89 -11.79 -10.46
CA LEU A 87 -0.51 -13.15 -10.09
C LEU A 87 -1.66 -13.87 -9.36
N GLY A 88 -2.35 -13.18 -8.44
CA GLY A 88 -3.49 -13.73 -7.72
C GLY A 88 -4.68 -14.08 -8.62
N SER A 89 -4.97 -13.25 -9.63
CA SER A 89 -6.04 -13.52 -10.60
C SER A 89 -5.72 -14.72 -11.48
N THR A 90 -4.46 -14.85 -11.92
CA THR A 90 -4.00 -15.97 -12.74
C THR A 90 -4.05 -17.29 -11.97
N ILE A 91 -3.58 -17.32 -10.71
CA ILE A 91 -3.65 -18.51 -9.86
C ILE A 91 -5.11 -18.90 -9.58
N THR A 92 -5.98 -17.92 -9.31
CA THR A 92 -7.41 -18.20 -9.09
C THR A 92 -8.06 -18.80 -10.33
N ALA A 93 -7.72 -18.30 -11.53
CA ALA A 93 -8.19 -18.86 -12.78
C ALA A 93 -7.69 -20.31 -12.99
N MET A 94 -6.42 -20.60 -12.66
CA MET A 94 -5.87 -21.95 -12.73
C MET A 94 -6.56 -22.93 -11.77
N VAL A 95 -6.80 -22.51 -10.52
CA VAL A 95 -7.49 -23.34 -9.51
C VAL A 95 -8.95 -23.58 -9.89
N TYR A 96 -9.63 -22.56 -10.44
CA TYR A 96 -10.99 -22.72 -10.96
C TYR A 96 -11.04 -23.76 -12.10
N ASN A 97 -10.13 -23.65 -13.08
CA ASN A 97 -10.06 -24.58 -14.20
C ASN A 97 -9.73 -26.02 -13.75
N ALA A 98 -8.86 -26.19 -12.75
CA ALA A 98 -8.52 -27.51 -12.19
C ALA A 98 -9.66 -28.15 -11.37
N SER A 99 -10.66 -27.39 -10.94
CA SER A 99 -11.82 -27.90 -10.20
C SER A 99 -13.00 -28.33 -11.09
N LEU A 100 -12.90 -28.06 -12.40
CA LEU A 100 -13.93 -28.38 -13.39
C LEU A 100 -13.57 -29.58 -14.30
N GLY A 101 -12.33 -30.06 -14.23
CA GLY A 101 -11.86 -31.29 -14.90
C GLY A 101 -11.70 -32.42 -13.91
#